data_AF-A0A2M9HSF0-F1
#
_entry.id   AF-A0A2M9HSF0-F1
#
_cell.length_a   1.000
_cell.length_b   1.000
_cell.length_c   1.000
_cell.angle_alpha   90.00
_cell.angle_beta   90.00
_cell.angle_gamma   90.00
#
_symmetry.space_group_name_H-M   'P 1'
#
loop_
_entity.id
_entity.type
_entity.pdbx_description
1 polymer ?
#
loop_
_entity_poly.entity_id
_entity_poly.type
_entity_poly.pdbx_seq_one_letter_code
_entity_poly.pdbx_strand_id
1 'polypeptide(L)'
;MSTPQQPQQPPYPPFDSQQHSPDEQRYGQSSAPYPAPPYYGQPSGSEPHIAPAPLTPPRKKMPTWLVILITVIVAIALNIGILVGIGRGVAALVQTAGNSRHDGYGPHARRSNPQPSARPDSVSAAFDSYYTQQYTWTSCDQGDACTTVKAPSNWSDPSSETIKLHLAVHYAEGDDSKGYLFINPGGPGASGADWLKDFIEYTATDDLREDYDIIGFDPRGVADSAPISCGDDSQLLNRYFLADPITSDNLDSSRKLANTFANSCREHSGTIIDHVDTQSVAHDLDLMRALMGEDQLDYLGFSYGTYIGSTYDAMFPKQTGRLVLDGAIDPQEDATTSIVEQAVGFENALTTYLDDCIDNDDSCPFTGMKTSDATAIIQSWLARADTDPWPPPQAKR
;
A
#
# COMPACT_ATOMS: atom_id res chain seq x y z
N MET A 1 24.51 16.28 50.66
CA MET A 1 23.87 16.98 49.54
C MET A 1 22.90 16.01 48.93
N SER A 2 21.61 16.25 49.15
CA SER A 2 20.53 15.28 48.97
C SER A 2 19.85 15.49 47.62
N THR A 3 19.68 14.41 46.87
CA THR A 3 19.03 14.32 45.57
C THR A 3 17.50 14.56 45.69
N PRO A 4 16.83 15.23 44.74
CA PRO A 4 15.37 15.39 44.80
C PRO A 4 14.67 14.09 44.38
N GLN A 5 13.68 13.66 45.18
CA GLN A 5 12.76 12.58 44.84
C GLN A 5 11.71 13.07 43.83
N GLN A 6 11.44 12.27 42.78
CA GLN A 6 10.26 12.42 41.93
C GLN A 6 8.97 12.06 42.69
N PRO A 7 7.83 12.70 42.39
CA PRO A 7 6.56 12.36 43.02
C PRO A 7 6.04 11.01 42.49
N GLN A 8 5.66 10.13 43.41
CA GLN A 8 4.97 8.88 43.11
C GLN A 8 3.55 9.18 42.62
N GLN A 9 3.15 8.57 41.49
CA GLN A 9 1.76 8.57 41.06
C GLN A 9 0.92 7.62 41.94
N PRO A 10 -0.35 7.97 42.25
CA PRO A 10 -1.22 7.09 43.02
C PRO A 10 -1.63 5.86 42.19
N PRO A 11 -1.92 4.71 42.83
CA PRO A 11 -2.36 3.51 42.14
C PRO A 11 -3.74 3.71 41.51
N TYR A 12 -3.94 3.12 40.33
CA TYR A 12 -5.24 3.05 39.64
C TYR A 12 -6.29 2.36 40.52
N PRO A 13 -7.53 2.86 40.56
CA PRO A 13 -8.62 2.17 41.24
C PRO A 13 -9.01 0.89 40.46
N PRO A 14 -9.51 -0.15 41.15
CA PRO A 14 -9.97 -1.37 40.51
C PRO A 14 -11.21 -1.10 39.64
N PHE A 15 -11.27 -1.77 38.49
CA PHE A 15 -12.44 -1.79 37.61
C PHE A 15 -13.63 -2.44 38.33
N ASP A 16 -14.70 -1.68 38.54
CA ASP A 16 -15.96 -2.18 39.08
C ASP A 16 -16.90 -2.52 37.92
N SER A 17 -17.27 -3.79 37.79
CA SER A 17 -18.01 -4.34 36.64
C SER A 17 -19.53 -4.30 36.82
N GLN A 18 -20.08 -3.45 37.70
CA GLN A 18 -21.53 -3.33 37.88
C GLN A 18 -21.99 -1.90 38.14
N GLN A 19 -22.27 -1.16 37.06
CA GLN A 19 -23.33 -0.15 37.04
C GLN A 19 -23.65 0.25 35.58
N HIS A 20 -24.60 -0.47 34.97
CA HIS A 20 -25.36 0.03 33.83
C HIS A 20 -26.70 0.56 34.33
N SER A 21 -26.97 1.83 34.05
CA SER A 21 -28.32 2.41 34.03
C SER A 21 -28.63 2.81 32.59
N PRO A 22 -29.88 2.64 32.11
CA PRO A 22 -30.16 2.51 30.69
C PRO A 22 -30.51 3.87 30.08
N ASP A 23 -29.75 4.29 29.08
CA ASP A 23 -30.20 5.26 28.07
C ASP A 23 -29.57 4.89 26.72
N GLU A 24 -29.91 3.69 26.24
CA GLU A 24 -29.61 3.22 24.90
C GLU A 24 -30.82 3.48 23.99
N GLN A 25 -30.99 4.73 23.56
CA GLN A 25 -31.80 5.06 22.39
C GLN A 25 -31.22 6.26 21.64
N ARG A 26 -30.25 5.97 20.76
CA ARG A 26 -30.11 6.58 19.42
C ARG A 26 -28.85 6.01 18.76
N TYR A 27 -29.01 4.95 17.97
CA TYR A 27 -28.70 4.94 16.54
C TYR A 27 -29.56 3.84 15.91
N GLY A 28 -30.34 4.23 14.91
CA GLY A 28 -31.46 3.47 14.39
C GLY A 28 -31.02 2.25 13.57
N GLN A 29 -31.73 1.16 13.82
CA GLN A 29 -32.02 0.12 12.86
C GLN A 29 -32.47 0.74 11.52
N SER A 30 -31.72 0.49 10.46
CA SER A 30 -32.25 0.46 9.10
C SER A 30 -32.26 -1.00 8.66
N SER A 31 -33.35 -1.67 8.97
CA SER A 31 -33.71 -2.96 8.39
C SER A 31 -34.37 -2.71 7.04
N ALA A 32 -33.60 -2.73 5.96
CA ALA A 32 -34.11 -3.00 4.63
C ALA A 32 -33.48 -4.31 4.15
N PRO A 33 -34.25 -5.40 3.96
CA PRO A 33 -33.72 -6.61 3.38
C PRO A 33 -33.38 -6.35 1.90
N TYR A 34 -32.19 -6.76 1.48
CA TYR A 34 -31.83 -6.84 0.06
C TYR A 34 -32.90 -7.65 -0.69
N PRO A 35 -33.38 -7.21 -1.87
CA PRO A 35 -34.32 -7.98 -2.65
C PRO A 35 -33.65 -9.28 -3.14
N ALA A 36 -34.29 -10.40 -2.87
CA ALA A 36 -33.88 -11.70 -3.38
C ALA A 36 -33.85 -11.71 -4.92
N PRO A 37 -32.88 -12.36 -5.56
CA PRO A 37 -32.88 -12.55 -7.01
C PRO A 37 -34.09 -13.39 -7.44
N PRO A 38 -34.62 -13.19 -8.66
CA PRO A 38 -35.83 -13.86 -9.11
C PRO A 38 -35.62 -15.38 -9.21
N TYR A 39 -36.51 -16.11 -8.53
CA TYR A 39 -36.73 -17.55 -8.67
C TYR A 39 -36.92 -17.91 -10.15
N TYR A 40 -35.94 -18.59 -10.76
CA TYR A 40 -36.22 -19.45 -11.90
C TYR A 40 -36.82 -20.76 -11.39
N GLY A 41 -38.07 -21.01 -11.79
CA GLY A 41 -38.84 -22.18 -11.38
C GLY A 41 -38.13 -23.49 -11.71
N GLN A 42 -38.18 -24.42 -10.75
CA GLN A 42 -37.87 -25.82 -10.96
C GLN A 42 -38.77 -26.42 -12.06
N PRO A 43 -38.23 -27.14 -13.05
CA PRO A 43 -39.01 -28.11 -13.78
C PRO A 43 -39.21 -29.33 -12.89
N SER A 44 -40.45 -29.60 -12.52
CA SER A 44 -40.89 -30.90 -12.03
C SER A 44 -40.59 -31.97 -13.10
N GLY A 45 -39.63 -32.84 -12.82
CA GLY A 45 -39.32 -33.98 -13.67
C GLY A 45 -38.68 -35.07 -12.82
N SER A 46 -39.37 -36.19 -12.68
CA SER A 46 -38.85 -37.43 -12.10
C SER A 46 -37.52 -37.81 -12.77
N GLU A 47 -36.44 -37.90 -12.00
CA GLU A 47 -35.18 -38.50 -12.46
C GLU A 47 -35.42 -39.99 -12.78
N PRO A 48 -35.02 -40.48 -13.96
CA PRO A 48 -34.82 -41.90 -14.17
C PRO A 48 -33.48 -42.31 -13.55
N HIS A 49 -33.47 -43.43 -12.82
CA HIS A 49 -32.26 -44.12 -12.39
C HIS A 49 -31.31 -44.32 -13.58
N ILE A 50 -30.18 -43.62 -13.60
CA ILE A 50 -29.08 -43.87 -14.53
C ILE A 50 -28.14 -44.90 -13.89
N ALA A 51 -28.13 -46.10 -14.47
CA ALA A 51 -27.19 -47.16 -14.16
C ALA A 51 -25.73 -46.71 -14.44
N PRO A 52 -24.73 -47.27 -13.73
CA PRO A 52 -23.34 -46.89 -13.94
C PRO A 52 -22.90 -47.17 -15.39
N ALA A 53 -22.24 -46.19 -16.00
CA ALA A 53 -21.70 -46.31 -17.34
C ALA A 53 -20.58 -47.38 -17.42
N PRO A 54 -20.48 -48.14 -18.51
CA PRO A 54 -19.48 -49.18 -18.67
C PRO A 54 -18.08 -48.57 -18.85
N LEU A 55 -17.09 -49.24 -18.25
CA LEU A 55 -15.67 -48.96 -18.38
C LEU A 55 -15.27 -48.82 -19.85
N THR A 56 -14.65 -47.69 -20.19
CA THR A 56 -14.07 -47.44 -21.52
C THR A 56 -12.90 -48.40 -21.78
N PRO A 57 -12.73 -48.91 -23.02
CA PRO A 57 -11.60 -49.76 -23.35
C PRO A 57 -10.30 -48.93 -23.40
N PRO A 58 -9.13 -49.54 -23.19
CA PRO A 58 -7.87 -48.81 -23.13
C PRO A 58 -7.58 -48.12 -24.47
N ARG A 59 -7.25 -46.82 -24.41
CA ARG A 59 -6.72 -46.07 -25.56
C ARG A 59 -5.52 -46.84 -26.13
N LYS A 60 -5.59 -47.23 -27.41
CA LYS A 60 -4.43 -47.75 -28.14
C LYS A 60 -3.32 -46.70 -28.07
N LYS A 61 -2.23 -47.02 -27.38
CA LYS A 61 -1.02 -46.18 -27.35
C LYS A 61 -0.54 -45.98 -28.78
N MET A 62 -0.40 -44.73 -29.22
CA MET A 62 0.27 -44.40 -30.48
C MET A 62 1.66 -45.07 -30.47
N PRO A 63 2.07 -45.70 -31.58
CA PRO A 63 3.36 -46.36 -31.61
C PRO A 63 4.46 -45.30 -31.47
N THR A 64 5.47 -45.59 -30.64
CA THR A 64 6.52 -44.63 -30.24
C THR A 64 7.22 -43.96 -31.42
N TRP A 65 7.32 -44.65 -32.56
CA TRP A 65 7.89 -44.08 -33.79
C TRP A 65 7.07 -42.90 -34.35
N LEU A 66 5.75 -42.89 -34.17
CA LEU A 66 4.87 -41.82 -34.63
C LEU A 66 4.97 -40.58 -33.73
N VAL A 67 5.15 -40.78 -32.42
CA VAL A 67 5.42 -39.68 -31.47
C VAL A 67 6.76 -39.03 -31.79
N ILE A 68 7.82 -39.84 -31.99
CA ILE A 68 9.15 -39.34 -32.38
C ILE A 68 9.08 -38.58 -33.70
N LEU A 69 8.36 -39.09 -34.70
CA LEU A 69 8.20 -38.41 -35.99
C LEU A 69 7.53 -37.03 -35.83
N ILE A 70 6.45 -36.94 -35.05
CA ILE A 70 5.75 -35.67 -34.79
C ILE A 70 6.67 -34.69 -34.05
N THR A 71 7.39 -35.15 -33.02
CA THR A 71 8.32 -34.30 -32.27
C THR A 71 9.45 -33.76 -33.16
N VAL A 72 10.00 -34.58 -34.06
CA VAL A 72 11.04 -34.15 -35.02
C VAL A 72 10.49 -33.13 -36.01
N ILE A 73 9.28 -33.34 -36.54
CA ILE A 73 8.65 -32.39 -37.48
C ILE A 73 8.40 -31.03 -36.80
N VAL A 74 7.89 -31.04 -35.56
CA VAL A 74 7.67 -29.80 -34.78
C VAL A 74 8.99 -29.09 -34.46
N ALA A 75 10.04 -29.84 -34.09
CA ALA A 75 11.36 -29.27 -33.83
C ALA A 75 11.99 -28.65 -35.10
N ILE A 76 11.85 -29.28 -36.26
CA ILE A 76 12.33 -28.72 -37.54
C ILE A 76 11.56 -27.45 -37.91
N ALA A 77 10.23 -27.45 -37.75
CA ALA A 77 9.40 -26.28 -38.03
C ALA A 77 9.74 -25.08 -37.12
N LEU A 78 9.98 -25.32 -35.83
CA LEU A 78 10.41 -24.29 -34.87
C LEU A 78 11.79 -23.71 -35.21
N ASN A 79 12.75 -24.54 -35.64
CA ASN A 79 14.09 -24.06 -36.00
C ASN A 79 14.12 -23.27 -37.33
N ILE A 80 13.26 -23.60 -38.30
CA ILE A 80 13.13 -22.81 -39.54
C ILE A 80 12.49 -21.44 -39.24
N GLY A 81 11.54 -21.37 -38.31
CA GLY A 81 10.95 -20.10 -37.84
C GLY A 81 11.98 -19.17 -37.18
N ILE A 82 12.91 -19.73 -36.40
CA ILE A 82 13.99 -18.97 -35.73
C ILE A 82 15.01 -18.44 -36.73
N LEU A 83 15.40 -19.21 -37.75
CA LEU A 83 16.34 -18.78 -38.79
C LEU A 83 15.78 -17.65 -39.68
N VAL A 84 14.48 -17.68 -39.97
CA VAL A 84 13.81 -16.60 -40.75
C VAL A 84 13.57 -15.35 -39.88
N GLY A 85 13.35 -15.51 -38.58
CA GLY A 85 13.21 -14.41 -37.62
C GLY A 85 14.52 -13.63 -37.39
N ILE A 86 15.64 -14.33 -37.26
CA ILE A 86 16.96 -13.69 -37.05
C ILE A 86 17.42 -12.91 -38.30
N GLY A 87 17.13 -13.41 -39.51
CA GLY A 87 17.47 -12.73 -40.75
C GLY A 87 16.75 -11.39 -40.97
N ARG A 88 15.52 -11.23 -40.46
CA ARG A 88 14.77 -9.96 -40.49
C ARG A 88 15.14 -9.02 -39.35
N GLY A 89 15.55 -9.54 -38.19
CA GLY A 89 16.03 -8.74 -37.06
C GLY A 89 17.38 -8.05 -37.32
N VAL A 90 18.32 -8.72 -37.99
CA VAL A 90 19.67 -8.16 -38.23
C VAL A 90 19.68 -7.07 -39.30
N ALA A 91 18.77 -7.11 -40.29
CA ALA A 91 18.65 -6.05 -41.29
C ALA A 91 18.03 -4.75 -40.72
N ALA A 92 17.18 -4.85 -39.68
CA ALA A 92 16.61 -3.69 -38.98
C ALA A 92 17.60 -3.04 -37.99
N LEU A 93 18.57 -3.81 -37.48
CA LEU A 93 19.60 -3.35 -36.54
C LEU A 93 20.76 -2.57 -37.19
N VAL A 94 20.99 -2.73 -38.50
CA VAL A 94 22.07 -2.03 -39.21
C VAL A 94 21.63 -0.67 -39.79
N GLN A 95 20.33 -0.39 -39.91
CA GLN A 95 19.83 0.94 -40.33
C GLN A 95 19.49 1.87 -39.15
N THR A 96 19.44 1.38 -37.91
CA THR A 96 19.11 2.18 -36.71
C THR A 96 20.33 2.63 -35.91
N ALA A 97 21.51 2.03 -36.11
CA ALA A 97 22.74 2.39 -35.39
C ALA A 97 23.42 3.69 -35.88
N GLY A 98 22.82 4.40 -36.84
CA GLY A 98 23.44 5.56 -37.49
C GLY A 98 22.95 6.93 -37.04
N ASN A 99 21.91 7.06 -36.21
CA ASN A 99 21.36 8.41 -35.90
C ASN A 99 20.53 8.55 -34.61
N SER A 100 20.74 7.72 -33.59
CA SER A 100 20.11 7.96 -32.28
C SER A 100 20.97 8.89 -31.44
N ARG A 101 20.84 10.20 -31.69
CA ARG A 101 20.99 11.18 -30.60
C ARG A 101 19.89 10.86 -29.59
N HIS A 102 20.29 10.56 -28.35
CA HIS A 102 19.38 10.60 -27.21
C HIS A 102 18.95 12.04 -26.98
N ASP A 103 18.01 12.53 -27.78
CA ASP A 103 17.12 13.61 -27.37
C ASP A 103 15.92 12.94 -26.69
N GLY A 104 16.18 12.36 -25.52
CA GLY A 104 15.18 11.78 -24.63
C GLY A 104 14.38 12.90 -23.96
N TYR A 105 13.50 13.53 -24.72
CA TYR A 105 12.49 14.44 -24.24
C TYR A 105 11.19 14.01 -24.88
N GLY A 106 10.41 13.19 -24.17
CA GLY A 106 8.99 13.01 -24.50
C GLY A 106 8.27 14.37 -24.49
N PRO A 107 7.11 14.49 -25.14
CA PRO A 107 6.39 15.76 -25.30
C PRO A 107 6.07 16.50 -23.99
N HIS A 108 6.13 15.83 -22.83
CA HIS A 108 5.76 16.40 -21.53
C HIS A 108 6.93 17.00 -20.71
N ALA A 109 8.19 16.71 -21.04
CA ALA A 109 9.33 17.16 -20.22
C ALA A 109 9.62 18.68 -20.29
N ARG A 110 8.84 19.45 -21.07
CA ARG A 110 8.94 20.92 -21.18
C ARG A 110 7.74 21.68 -20.62
N ARG A 111 6.96 21.13 -19.68
CA ARG A 111 6.04 21.99 -18.91
C ARG A 111 6.88 22.88 -17.98
N SER A 112 6.77 24.20 -18.13
CA SER A 112 7.32 25.13 -17.16
C SER A 112 6.59 24.96 -15.84
N ASN A 113 7.30 25.02 -14.72
CA ASN A 113 6.65 24.96 -13.42
C ASN A 113 5.59 26.07 -13.31
N PRO A 114 4.43 25.78 -12.72
CA PRO A 114 3.43 26.79 -12.42
C PRO A 114 4.02 27.84 -11.46
N GLN A 115 3.42 29.03 -11.43
CA GLN A 115 3.73 29.98 -10.38
C GLN A 115 3.21 29.43 -9.05
N PRO A 116 4.01 29.41 -7.97
CA PRO A 116 3.53 28.93 -6.69
C PRO A 116 2.32 29.72 -6.21
N SER A 117 1.32 29.03 -5.66
CA SER A 117 0.16 29.65 -5.03
C SER A 117 0.53 30.17 -3.64
N ALA A 118 -0.42 30.87 -3.00
CA ALA A 118 -0.17 31.47 -1.70
C ALA A 118 -0.02 30.41 -0.59
N ARG A 119 0.94 30.66 0.31
CA ARG A 119 1.05 29.96 1.59
C ARG A 119 -0.18 30.27 2.45
N PRO A 120 -0.73 29.30 3.21
CA PRO A 120 -1.80 29.58 4.16
C PRO A 120 -1.37 30.54 5.26
N ASP A 121 -2.22 31.48 5.67
CA ASP A 121 -1.96 32.43 6.76
C ASP A 121 -1.60 31.74 8.10
N SER A 122 -2.03 30.50 8.31
CA SER A 122 -1.73 29.70 9.50
C SER A 122 -0.27 29.27 9.60
N VAL A 123 0.47 29.27 8.49
CA VAL A 123 1.91 28.99 8.47
C VAL A 123 2.66 30.31 8.76
N SER A 124 3.89 30.25 9.28
CA SER A 124 4.69 31.48 9.47
C SER A 124 5.32 31.95 8.16
N ALA A 125 5.40 33.28 7.95
CA ALA A 125 6.15 33.87 6.82
C ALA A 125 7.65 33.54 6.85
N ALA A 126 8.16 33.07 8.00
CA ALA A 126 9.53 32.58 8.08
C ALA A 126 9.80 31.37 7.15
N PHE A 127 8.74 30.66 6.71
CA PHE A 127 8.84 29.54 5.77
C PHE A 127 8.69 29.94 4.28
N ASP A 128 8.52 31.23 3.95
CA ASP A 128 8.24 31.69 2.57
C ASP A 128 9.29 31.22 1.55
N SER A 129 10.54 31.05 1.98
CA SER A 129 11.63 30.56 1.12
C SER A 129 11.42 29.11 0.64
N TYR A 130 10.71 28.28 1.42
CA TYR A 130 10.30 26.95 0.99
C TYR A 130 9.14 27.03 -0.01
N TYR A 131 8.15 27.89 0.24
CA TYR A 131 6.96 28.01 -0.62
C TYR A 131 7.23 28.66 -1.99
N THR A 132 8.34 29.38 -2.14
CA THR A 132 8.71 30.07 -3.39
C THR A 132 9.94 29.47 -4.07
N GLN A 133 10.37 28.30 -3.60
CA GLN A 133 11.56 27.63 -4.12
C GLN A 133 11.39 27.20 -5.59
N GLN A 134 12.52 27.07 -6.26
CA GLN A 134 12.56 26.51 -7.61
C GLN A 134 12.88 25.02 -7.53
N TYR A 135 12.26 24.25 -8.40
CA TYR A 135 12.47 22.81 -8.56
C TYR A 135 12.52 22.47 -10.05
N THR A 136 12.90 21.26 -10.41
CA THR A 136 12.99 20.85 -11.82
C THR A 136 12.52 19.42 -11.95
N TRP A 137 11.62 19.21 -12.90
CA TRP A 137 11.19 17.88 -13.31
C TRP A 137 12.26 17.24 -14.17
N THR A 138 12.56 15.97 -13.88
CA THR A 138 13.54 15.17 -14.61
C THR A 138 12.95 13.80 -14.92
N SER A 139 13.39 13.14 -15.99
CA SER A 139 12.97 11.79 -16.31
C SER A 139 13.34 10.81 -15.19
N CYS A 140 12.45 9.89 -14.85
CA CYS A 140 12.67 8.85 -13.85
C CYS A 140 11.86 7.58 -14.18
N ASP A 141 12.07 6.51 -13.41
CA ASP A 141 11.38 5.24 -13.58
C ASP A 141 10.06 5.15 -12.81
N GLN A 142 9.70 6.13 -11.98
CA GLN A 142 8.50 6.09 -11.13
C GLN A 142 7.26 6.72 -11.80
N GLY A 143 7.45 7.55 -12.82
CA GLY A 143 6.39 8.25 -13.54
C GLY A 143 6.91 8.85 -14.84
N ASP A 144 6.19 9.83 -15.40
CA ASP A 144 6.65 10.58 -16.57
C ASP A 144 7.80 11.53 -16.24
N ALA A 145 7.78 12.07 -15.02
CA ALA A 145 8.87 12.82 -14.44
C ALA A 145 8.89 12.72 -12.91
N CYS A 146 10.04 13.01 -12.33
CA CYS A 146 10.22 13.13 -10.89
C CYS A 146 10.88 14.46 -10.54
N THR A 147 10.64 14.91 -9.32
CA THR A 147 11.31 16.08 -8.76
C THR A 147 11.55 15.91 -7.27
N THR A 148 12.37 16.81 -6.73
CA THR A 148 12.64 16.90 -5.30
C THR A 148 12.45 18.34 -4.86
N VAL A 149 11.64 18.53 -3.83
CA VAL A 149 11.44 19.83 -3.16
C VAL A 149 12.08 19.82 -1.78
N LYS A 150 12.36 21.00 -1.24
CA LYS A 150 12.96 21.17 0.09
C LYS A 150 11.90 21.51 1.12
N ALA A 151 12.02 20.96 2.31
CA ALA A 151 11.18 21.32 3.46
C ALA A 151 12.05 21.50 4.71
N PRO A 152 11.59 22.23 5.74
CA PRO A 152 12.24 22.20 7.04
C PRO A 152 12.06 20.83 7.69
N SER A 153 13.09 20.33 8.38
CA SER A 153 12.99 19.11 9.18
C SER A 153 11.99 19.28 10.31
N ASN A 154 11.88 20.49 10.89
CA ASN A 154 10.95 20.82 11.96
C ASN A 154 10.08 22.04 11.59
N TRP A 155 8.78 21.84 11.41
CA TRP A 155 7.82 22.92 11.09
C TRP A 155 7.57 23.90 12.25
N SER A 156 8.09 23.65 13.44
CA SER A 156 8.12 24.61 14.55
C SER A 156 9.38 25.49 14.58
N ASP A 157 10.38 25.20 13.74
CA ASP A 157 11.65 25.95 13.68
C ASP A 157 12.07 26.21 12.22
N PRO A 158 11.90 27.44 11.69
CA PRO A 158 12.27 27.77 10.32
C PRO A 158 13.79 27.72 10.06
N SER A 159 14.61 27.65 11.11
CA SER A 159 16.06 27.51 11.01
C SER A 159 16.55 26.06 11.10
N SER A 160 15.63 25.11 11.24
CA SER A 160 15.94 23.68 11.26
C SER A 160 16.58 23.18 9.96
N GLU A 161 17.20 22.00 10.02
CA GLU A 161 17.87 21.41 8.87
C GLU A 161 16.90 21.25 7.69
N THR A 162 17.38 21.44 6.47
CA THR A 162 16.57 21.23 5.28
C THR A 162 16.55 19.75 4.91
N ILE A 163 15.34 19.19 4.77
CA ILE A 163 15.11 17.86 4.20
C ILE A 163 14.68 17.96 2.74
N LYS A 164 14.74 16.82 2.05
CA LYS A 164 14.31 16.64 0.67
C LYS A 164 13.05 15.77 0.66
N LEU A 165 12.08 16.17 -0.15
CA LEU A 165 10.84 15.44 -0.39
C LEU A 165 10.76 15.08 -1.86
N HIS A 166 10.54 13.81 -2.17
CA HIS A 166 10.50 13.24 -3.51
C HIS A 166 9.07 13.09 -4.01
N LEU A 167 8.88 13.41 -5.29
CA LEU A 167 7.60 13.31 -5.99
C LEU A 167 7.82 12.72 -7.38
N ALA A 168 6.87 11.89 -7.81
CA ALA A 168 6.71 11.44 -9.18
C ALA A 168 5.38 11.94 -9.73
N VAL A 169 5.34 12.29 -11.01
CA VAL A 169 4.12 12.73 -11.70
C VAL A 169 3.84 11.87 -12.92
N HIS A 170 2.57 11.54 -13.11
CA HIS A 170 2.00 11.10 -14.37
C HIS A 170 1.18 12.26 -14.93
N TYR A 171 1.51 12.73 -16.12
CA TYR A 171 0.80 13.86 -16.70
C TYR A 171 -0.52 13.40 -17.32
N ALA A 172 -1.52 14.28 -17.25
CA ALA A 172 -2.81 14.04 -17.88
C ALA A 172 -2.63 13.69 -19.37
N GLU A 173 -3.38 12.68 -19.83
CA GLU A 173 -3.41 12.22 -21.22
C GLU A 173 -4.16 13.21 -22.12
N GLY A 174 -5.12 13.95 -21.56
CA GLY A 174 -5.89 14.97 -22.23
C GLY A 174 -5.13 16.29 -22.44
N ASP A 175 -5.65 17.11 -23.36
CA ASP A 175 -5.05 18.41 -23.69
C ASP A 175 -5.23 19.46 -22.58
N ASP A 176 -6.28 19.33 -21.75
CA ASP A 176 -6.68 20.30 -20.71
C ASP A 176 -6.76 19.63 -19.33
N SER A 177 -5.64 19.61 -18.60
CA SER A 177 -5.61 19.13 -17.20
C SER A 177 -6.46 20.01 -16.28
N LYS A 178 -7.21 19.37 -15.38
CA LYS A 178 -8.02 19.99 -14.33
C LYS A 178 -7.21 20.41 -13.10
N GLY A 179 -5.92 20.08 -13.06
CA GLY A 179 -5.00 20.37 -11.96
C GLY A 179 -4.25 19.12 -11.49
N TYR A 180 -3.61 19.24 -10.33
CA TYR A 180 -2.87 18.14 -9.72
C TYR A 180 -3.71 17.34 -8.73
N LEU A 181 -3.74 16.02 -8.90
CA LEU A 181 -4.30 15.07 -7.93
C LEU A 181 -3.17 14.39 -7.15
N PHE A 182 -3.08 14.64 -5.85
CA PHE A 182 -2.11 13.97 -4.99
C PHE A 182 -2.65 12.64 -4.48
N ILE A 183 -1.82 11.59 -4.56
CA ILE A 183 -2.18 10.24 -4.09
C ILE A 183 -1.24 9.76 -2.99
N ASN A 184 -1.77 8.93 -2.08
CA ASN A 184 -0.94 8.24 -1.10
C ASN A 184 -1.48 6.82 -0.80
N PRO A 185 -0.64 5.77 -0.86
CA PRO A 185 -1.06 4.39 -0.65
C PRO A 185 -1.28 4.01 0.83
N GLY A 186 -0.81 4.83 1.76
CA GLY A 186 -0.83 4.51 3.18
C GLY A 186 0.39 3.74 3.67
N GLY A 187 0.17 2.65 4.43
CA GLY A 187 1.20 1.97 5.23
C GLY A 187 0.99 2.21 6.73
N PRO A 188 1.65 3.19 7.37
CA PRO A 188 2.64 4.15 6.84
C PRO A 188 3.95 3.49 6.37
N GLY A 189 4.77 4.24 5.62
CA GLY A 189 6.08 3.79 5.15
C GLY A 189 6.12 3.26 3.71
N ALA A 190 4.98 3.23 3.02
CA ALA A 190 4.94 2.93 1.60
C ALA A 190 5.29 4.18 0.77
N SER A 191 6.10 4.01 -0.27
CA SER A 191 6.44 5.07 -1.22
C SER A 191 5.25 5.38 -2.12
N GLY A 192 4.79 6.62 -2.11
CA GLY A 192 3.77 7.08 -3.05
C GLY A 192 4.34 7.30 -4.45
N ALA A 193 5.63 7.68 -4.55
CA ALA A 193 6.30 7.83 -5.84
C ALA A 193 6.46 6.49 -6.56
N ASP A 194 6.95 5.45 -5.87
CA ASP A 194 7.10 4.10 -6.45
C ASP A 194 5.76 3.47 -6.80
N TRP A 195 4.71 3.73 -6.00
CA TRP A 195 3.38 3.20 -6.23
C TRP A 195 2.63 3.85 -7.40
N LEU A 196 3.08 5.02 -7.88
CA LEU A 196 2.38 5.79 -8.91
C LEU A 196 2.05 4.96 -10.15
N LYS A 197 2.99 4.16 -10.65
CA LYS A 197 2.76 3.31 -11.85
C LYS A 197 1.66 2.27 -11.63
N ASP A 198 1.68 1.59 -10.49
CA ASP A 198 0.65 0.61 -10.14
C ASP A 198 -0.71 1.29 -9.94
N PHE A 199 -0.74 2.49 -9.37
CA PHE A 199 -1.96 3.29 -9.29
C PHE A 199 -2.51 3.60 -10.70
N ILE A 200 -1.66 4.08 -11.62
CA ILE A 200 -2.06 4.40 -13.00
C ILE A 200 -2.55 3.16 -13.77
N GLU A 201 -1.94 1.99 -13.54
CA GLU A 201 -2.29 0.76 -14.25
C GLU A 201 -3.57 0.11 -13.70
N TYR A 202 -3.72 0.05 -12.37
CA TYR A 202 -4.73 -0.80 -11.74
C TYR A 202 -5.85 -0.04 -11.01
N THR A 203 -5.68 1.24 -10.71
CA THR A 203 -6.59 2.00 -9.84
C THR A 203 -7.17 3.24 -10.52
N ALA A 204 -6.35 4.01 -11.23
CA ALA A 204 -6.77 5.21 -11.93
C ALA A 204 -7.75 4.84 -13.05
N THR A 205 -8.91 5.48 -13.06
CA THR A 205 -9.86 5.34 -14.17
C THR A 205 -9.34 6.08 -15.40
N ASP A 206 -9.88 5.74 -16.57
CA ASP A 206 -9.61 6.48 -17.81
C ASP A 206 -9.89 7.99 -17.62
N ASP A 207 -10.99 8.34 -16.96
CA ASP A 207 -11.33 9.74 -16.66
C ASP A 207 -10.25 10.42 -15.79
N LEU A 208 -9.69 9.75 -14.78
CA LEU A 208 -8.63 10.34 -13.95
C LEU A 208 -7.35 10.58 -14.73
N ARG A 209 -6.94 9.61 -15.57
CA ARG A 209 -5.75 9.75 -16.41
C ARG A 209 -5.90 10.82 -17.49
N GLU A 210 -7.09 10.97 -18.05
CA GLU A 210 -7.38 12.01 -19.04
C GLU A 210 -7.37 13.41 -18.40
N ASP A 211 -7.91 13.55 -17.18
CA ASP A 211 -8.23 14.85 -16.61
C ASP A 211 -7.20 15.43 -15.64
N TYR A 212 -6.34 14.64 -14.97
CA TYR A 212 -5.46 15.14 -13.90
C TYR A 212 -3.98 14.84 -14.13
N ASP A 213 -3.13 15.77 -13.73
CA ASP A 213 -1.72 15.45 -13.47
C ASP A 213 -1.65 14.74 -12.10
N ILE A 214 -1.34 13.46 -12.08
CA ILE A 214 -1.41 12.63 -10.87
C ILE A 214 -0.02 12.56 -10.22
N ILE A 215 0.07 12.98 -8.96
CA ILE A 215 1.31 13.03 -8.19
C ILE A 215 1.30 11.98 -7.08
N GLY A 216 2.25 11.05 -7.15
CA GLY A 216 2.67 10.24 -6.01
C GLY A 216 3.84 10.90 -5.28
N PHE A 217 3.79 10.95 -3.95
CA PHE A 217 4.87 11.55 -3.15
C PHE A 217 5.30 10.63 -2.02
N ASP A 218 6.56 10.75 -1.64
CA ASP A 218 7.13 10.05 -0.49
C ASP A 218 7.02 10.95 0.75
N PRO A 219 6.31 10.54 1.81
CA PRO A 219 6.31 11.29 3.06
C PRO A 219 7.72 11.42 3.65
N ARG A 220 7.98 12.48 4.41
CA ARG A 220 9.22 12.60 5.20
C ARG A 220 9.50 11.31 6.00
N GLY A 221 10.73 10.82 5.93
CA GLY A 221 11.10 9.56 6.57
C GLY A 221 10.90 8.31 5.71
N VAL A 222 10.35 8.43 4.49
CA VAL A 222 9.98 7.30 3.62
C VAL A 222 10.76 7.34 2.32
N ALA A 223 11.29 6.18 1.90
CA ALA A 223 11.93 5.97 0.59
C ALA A 223 12.91 7.10 0.20
N ASP A 224 12.63 7.87 -0.85
CA ASP A 224 13.55 8.90 -1.35
C ASP A 224 13.44 10.24 -0.58
N SER A 225 12.51 10.34 0.38
CA SER A 225 12.24 11.52 1.21
C SER A 225 12.86 11.40 2.61
N ALA A 226 14.13 11.78 2.75
CA ALA A 226 14.84 11.82 4.05
C ALA A 226 14.61 10.54 4.89
N PRO A 227 14.96 9.35 4.36
CA PRO A 227 14.50 8.07 4.88
C PRO A 227 14.95 7.80 6.32
N ILE A 228 14.05 7.23 7.11
CA ILE A 228 14.36 6.63 8.41
C ILE A 228 15.04 5.28 8.18
N SER A 229 16.16 5.07 8.88
CA SER A 229 16.85 3.79 8.95
C SER A 229 17.00 3.37 10.41
N CYS A 230 16.84 2.08 10.66
CA CYS A 230 17.09 1.44 11.96
C CYS A 230 18.37 0.61 11.99
N GLY A 231 19.24 0.79 10.99
CA GLY A 231 20.44 -0.01 10.79
C GLY A 231 20.17 -1.31 10.02
N ASP A 232 21.24 -2.02 9.70
CA ASP A 232 21.24 -3.25 8.90
C ASP A 232 21.64 -4.50 9.73
N ASP A 233 21.68 -4.39 11.06
CA ASP A 233 21.95 -5.51 11.96
C ASP A 233 20.81 -6.53 11.89
N SER A 234 20.97 -7.50 10.99
CA SER A 234 20.03 -8.60 10.77
C SER A 234 19.69 -9.37 12.05
N GLN A 235 20.58 -9.45 13.05
CA GLN A 235 20.26 -10.12 14.30
C GLN A 235 19.28 -9.31 15.15
N LEU A 236 19.49 -8.00 15.24
CA LEU A 236 18.57 -7.11 15.93
C LEU A 236 17.21 -7.07 15.22
N LEU A 237 17.21 -6.90 13.90
CA LEU A 237 15.99 -6.86 13.08
C LEU A 237 15.20 -8.16 13.22
N ASN A 238 15.84 -9.32 13.05
CA ASN A 238 15.17 -10.61 13.22
C ASN A 238 14.63 -10.79 14.63
N ARG A 239 15.40 -10.43 15.67
CA ARG A 239 14.94 -10.54 17.05
C ARG A 239 13.73 -9.65 17.33
N TYR A 240 13.67 -8.45 16.76
CA TYR A 240 12.58 -7.51 16.99
C TYR A 240 11.31 -7.91 16.22
N PHE A 241 11.42 -8.20 14.93
CA PHE A 241 10.26 -8.50 14.08
C PHE A 241 9.71 -9.92 14.23
N LEU A 242 10.52 -10.85 14.77
CA LEU A 242 10.11 -12.23 15.05
C LEU A 242 10.01 -12.50 16.57
N ALA A 243 9.79 -11.45 17.36
CA ALA A 243 9.64 -11.59 18.81
C ALA A 243 8.34 -12.33 19.16
N ASP A 244 8.38 -13.14 20.22
CA ASP A 244 7.20 -13.82 20.75
C ASP A 244 6.13 -12.81 21.21
N PRO A 245 4.84 -13.19 21.18
CA PRO A 245 3.77 -12.38 21.76
C PRO A 245 4.08 -11.95 23.20
N ILE A 246 3.72 -10.71 23.54
CA ILE A 246 4.01 -10.13 24.85
C ILE A 246 3.11 -10.78 25.91
N THR A 247 3.73 -11.32 26.96
CA THR A 247 3.08 -11.90 28.14
C THR A 247 3.67 -11.29 29.41
N SER A 248 3.11 -11.63 30.58
CA SER A 248 3.69 -11.20 31.87
C SER A 248 5.14 -11.63 32.05
N ASP A 249 5.51 -12.78 31.48
CA ASP A 249 6.78 -13.44 31.75
C ASP A 249 7.93 -12.89 30.89
N ASN A 250 7.61 -12.29 29.73
CA ASN A 250 8.60 -11.70 28.82
C ASN A 250 8.57 -10.16 28.75
N LEU A 251 7.69 -9.50 29.50
CA LEU A 251 7.44 -8.06 29.42
C LEU A 251 8.71 -7.20 29.53
N ASP A 252 9.59 -7.50 30.49
CA ASP A 252 10.82 -6.73 30.70
C ASP A 252 11.85 -6.96 29.58
N SER A 253 11.95 -8.19 29.06
CA SER A 253 12.80 -8.47 27.89
C SER A 253 12.27 -7.81 26.62
N SER A 254 10.96 -7.79 26.41
CA SER A 254 10.31 -7.14 25.27
C SER A 254 10.53 -5.62 25.32
N ARG A 255 10.38 -4.99 26.48
CA ARG A 255 10.70 -3.57 26.68
C ARG A 255 12.17 -3.27 26.38
N LYS A 256 13.09 -4.10 26.86
CA LYS A 256 14.53 -3.93 26.60
C LYS A 256 14.85 -4.05 25.11
N LEU A 257 14.24 -5.00 24.43
CA LEU A 257 14.40 -5.21 22.99
C LEU A 257 13.85 -4.01 22.20
N ALA A 258 12.65 -3.53 22.54
CA ALA A 258 12.06 -2.34 21.94
C ALA A 258 12.94 -1.08 22.12
N ASN A 259 13.48 -0.87 23.33
CA ASN A 259 14.42 0.23 23.57
C ASN A 259 15.72 0.09 22.75
N THR A 260 16.22 -1.14 22.59
CA THR A 260 17.42 -1.40 21.77
C THR A 260 17.16 -1.06 20.31
N PHE A 261 16.02 -1.49 19.77
CA PHE A 261 15.61 -1.19 18.40
C PHE A 261 15.40 0.32 18.20
N ALA A 262 14.65 0.99 19.08
CA ALA A 262 14.42 2.42 19.01
C ALA A 262 15.72 3.24 19.05
N ASN A 263 16.68 2.85 19.88
CA ASN A 263 18.00 3.49 19.92
C ASN A 263 18.76 3.30 18.60
N SER A 264 18.67 2.12 17.98
CA SER A 264 19.27 1.86 16.66
C SER A 264 18.66 2.77 15.59
N CYS A 265 17.33 2.94 15.59
CA CYS A 265 16.64 3.91 14.72
C CYS A 265 17.14 5.34 14.91
N ARG A 266 17.26 5.79 16.17
CA ARG A 266 17.76 7.14 16.46
C ARG A 266 19.21 7.34 16.02
N GLU A 267 20.07 6.34 16.24
CA GLU A 267 21.48 6.40 15.82
C GLU A 267 21.63 6.52 14.31
N HIS A 268 20.84 5.75 13.55
CA HIS A 268 20.95 5.69 12.08
C HIS A 268 20.15 6.76 11.35
N SER A 269 19.11 7.33 11.99
CA SER A 269 18.27 8.36 11.38
C SER A 269 18.62 9.79 11.82
N GLY A 270 19.35 9.97 12.92
CA GLY A 270 19.61 11.30 13.45
C GLY A 270 18.33 11.99 13.95
N THR A 271 18.25 13.31 13.79
CA THR A 271 17.18 14.15 14.38
C THR A 271 15.86 14.11 13.61
N ILE A 272 15.84 13.68 12.35
CA ILE A 272 14.60 13.62 11.56
C ILE A 272 13.56 12.68 12.18
N ILE A 273 13.99 11.64 12.90
CA ILE A 273 13.10 10.69 13.58
C ILE A 273 12.14 11.35 14.59
N ASP A 274 12.47 12.56 15.07
CA ASP A 274 11.63 13.32 15.99
C ASP A 274 10.53 14.14 15.29
N HIS A 275 10.53 14.16 13.94
CA HIS A 275 9.69 15.04 13.13
C HIS A 275 9.04 14.35 11.93
N VAL A 276 8.83 13.02 12.00
CA VAL A 276 8.14 12.20 10.98
C VAL A 276 6.66 11.97 11.28
N ASP A 277 6.06 12.81 12.13
CA ASP A 277 4.64 12.73 12.47
C ASP A 277 3.73 13.20 11.31
N THR A 278 2.46 12.80 11.36
CA THR A 278 1.47 13.10 10.31
C THR A 278 1.18 14.60 10.13
N GLN A 279 1.30 15.42 11.18
CA GLN A 279 1.08 16.86 11.09
C GLN A 279 2.20 17.50 10.26
N SER A 280 3.43 17.05 10.49
CA SER A 280 4.59 17.42 9.69
C SER A 280 4.45 16.98 8.22
N VAL A 281 3.89 15.79 7.94
CA VAL A 281 3.54 15.36 6.57
C VAL A 281 2.45 16.23 5.95
N ALA A 282 1.43 16.67 6.72
CA ALA A 282 0.38 17.55 6.22
C ALA A 282 0.92 18.93 5.83
N HIS A 283 1.87 19.49 6.60
CA HIS A 283 2.57 20.71 6.21
C HIS A 283 3.40 20.53 4.92
N ASP A 284 4.07 19.39 4.77
CA ASP A 284 4.79 19.06 3.54
C ASP A 284 3.84 18.99 2.33
N LEU A 285 2.66 18.40 2.53
CA LEU A 285 1.63 18.30 1.50
C LEU A 285 1.10 19.67 1.08
N ASP A 286 0.90 20.60 2.02
CA ASP A 286 0.52 21.99 1.71
C ASP A 286 1.63 22.74 0.96
N LEU A 287 2.88 22.53 1.37
CA LEU A 287 4.04 23.08 0.65
C LEU A 287 4.07 22.56 -0.79
N MET A 288 3.87 21.26 -1.00
CA MET A 288 3.84 20.64 -2.33
C MET A 288 2.67 21.17 -3.17
N ARG A 289 1.45 21.26 -2.61
CA ARG A 289 0.29 21.91 -3.24
C ARG A 289 0.66 23.30 -3.74
N ALA A 290 1.23 24.13 -2.86
CA ALA A 290 1.55 25.51 -3.20
C ALA A 290 2.58 25.59 -4.32
N LEU A 291 3.62 24.74 -4.31
CA LEU A 291 4.62 24.69 -5.37
C LEU A 291 4.04 24.24 -6.71
N MET A 292 3.04 23.36 -6.70
CA MET A 292 2.27 22.97 -7.89
C MET A 292 1.28 24.05 -8.35
N GLY A 293 1.26 25.22 -7.71
CA GLY A 293 0.43 26.36 -8.11
C GLY A 293 -1.05 26.17 -7.82
N GLU A 294 -1.41 25.15 -7.04
CA GLU A 294 -2.80 24.82 -6.73
C GLU A 294 -3.30 25.68 -5.56
N ASP A 295 -4.46 26.32 -5.68
CA ASP A 295 -5.06 27.08 -4.57
C ASP A 295 -5.66 26.14 -3.50
N GLN A 296 -6.13 24.97 -3.92
CA GLN A 296 -6.69 23.92 -3.06
C GLN A 296 -6.10 22.56 -3.44
N LEU A 297 -5.96 21.69 -2.45
CA LEU A 297 -5.46 20.32 -2.63
C LEU A 297 -6.60 19.41 -3.05
N ASP A 298 -6.48 18.81 -4.24
CA ASP A 298 -7.22 17.61 -4.60
C ASP A 298 -6.39 16.38 -4.20
N TYR A 299 -6.97 15.50 -3.38
CA TYR A 299 -6.24 14.40 -2.75
C TYR A 299 -7.06 13.12 -2.65
N LEU A 300 -6.39 12.00 -2.91
CA LEU A 300 -6.92 10.65 -2.78
C LEU A 300 -5.97 9.80 -1.93
N GLY A 301 -6.40 9.46 -0.72
CA GLY A 301 -5.61 8.69 0.23
C GLY A 301 -6.22 7.34 0.53
N PHE A 302 -5.38 6.31 0.60
CA PHE A 302 -5.76 4.95 1.01
C PHE A 302 -5.18 4.61 2.38
N SER A 303 -5.92 3.85 3.20
CA SER A 303 -5.41 3.33 4.48
C SER A 303 -4.81 4.46 5.36
N TYR A 304 -3.55 4.41 5.77
CA TYR A 304 -2.87 5.51 6.48
C TYR A 304 -2.92 6.86 5.72
N GLY A 305 -2.97 6.85 4.39
CA GLY A 305 -3.18 8.04 3.57
C GLY A 305 -4.51 8.74 3.88
N THR A 306 -5.51 8.05 4.43
CA THR A 306 -6.74 8.68 4.91
C THR A 306 -6.52 9.54 6.16
N TYR A 307 -5.59 9.13 7.02
CA TYR A 307 -5.20 9.90 8.20
C TYR A 307 -4.37 11.13 7.82
N ILE A 308 -3.52 11.03 6.78
CA ILE A 308 -2.86 12.21 6.19
C ILE A 308 -3.92 13.20 5.68
N GLY A 309 -4.88 12.72 4.87
CA GLY A 309 -5.90 13.58 4.26
C GLY A 309 -6.81 14.27 5.28
N SER A 310 -7.29 13.54 6.29
CA SER A 310 -8.11 14.14 7.37
C SER A 310 -7.31 15.09 8.26
N THR A 311 -6.03 14.80 8.53
CA THR A 311 -5.13 15.72 9.24
C THR A 311 -4.89 17.00 8.44
N TYR A 312 -4.66 16.88 7.12
CA TYR A 312 -4.52 18.02 6.22
C TYR A 312 -5.77 18.90 6.25
N ASP A 313 -6.96 18.33 6.11
CA ASP A 313 -8.21 19.10 6.13
C ASP A 313 -8.43 19.82 7.46
N ALA A 314 -8.11 19.17 8.58
CA ALA A 314 -8.19 19.79 9.90
C ALA A 314 -7.22 20.98 10.08
N MET A 315 -6.03 20.91 9.48
CA MET A 315 -4.98 21.93 9.61
C MET A 315 -5.13 23.08 8.58
N PHE A 316 -5.58 22.76 7.37
CA PHE A 316 -5.66 23.68 6.22
C PHE A 316 -7.02 23.64 5.51
N PRO A 317 -8.15 23.82 6.22
CA PRO A 317 -9.49 23.62 5.65
C PRO A 317 -9.82 24.57 4.49
N LYS A 318 -9.13 25.71 4.38
CA LYS A 318 -9.29 26.65 3.25
C LYS A 318 -8.55 26.20 1.99
N GLN A 319 -7.51 25.39 2.17
CA GLN A 319 -6.69 24.82 1.11
C GLN A 319 -7.08 23.37 0.81
N THR A 320 -8.18 22.86 1.35
CA THR A 320 -8.75 21.56 0.97
C THR A 320 -9.68 21.73 -0.22
N GLY A 321 -9.43 20.99 -1.29
CA GLY A 321 -10.29 20.86 -2.46
C GLY A 321 -11.14 19.60 -2.36
N ARG A 322 -11.02 18.72 -3.34
CA ARG A 322 -11.68 17.40 -3.37
C ARG A 322 -10.87 16.40 -2.57
N LEU A 323 -11.54 15.75 -1.61
CA LEU A 323 -10.91 14.77 -0.74
C LEU A 323 -11.61 13.42 -0.83
N VAL A 324 -10.86 12.38 -1.20
CA VAL A 324 -11.31 10.99 -1.18
C VAL A 324 -10.43 10.21 -0.20
N LEU A 325 -11.08 9.56 0.77
CA LEU A 325 -10.42 8.81 1.84
C LEU A 325 -10.96 7.38 1.82
N ASP A 326 -10.19 6.44 1.27
CA ASP A 326 -10.60 5.04 1.10
C ASP A 326 -9.87 4.11 2.10
N GLY A 327 -10.63 3.29 2.83
CA GLY A 327 -10.10 2.55 3.98
C GLY A 327 -9.75 3.48 5.15
N ALA A 328 -10.75 4.21 5.65
CA ALA A 328 -10.61 5.30 6.61
C ALA A 328 -10.06 4.84 7.97
N ILE A 329 -9.11 5.61 8.51
CA ILE A 329 -8.68 5.57 9.91
C ILE A 329 -9.44 6.64 10.68
N ASP A 330 -10.08 6.27 11.80
CA ASP A 330 -10.70 7.23 12.71
C ASP A 330 -9.62 7.87 13.60
N PRO A 331 -9.36 9.19 13.48
CA PRO A 331 -8.35 9.88 14.28
C PRO A 331 -8.73 10.02 15.77
N GLN A 332 -9.97 9.73 16.15
CA GLN A 332 -10.46 9.80 17.54
C GLN A 332 -10.41 8.46 18.26
N GLU A 333 -10.16 7.37 17.54
CA GLU A 333 -10.08 6.03 18.09
C GLU A 333 -8.76 5.82 18.85
N ASP A 334 -8.82 5.14 19.99
CA ASP A 334 -7.61 4.75 20.70
C ASP A 334 -6.96 3.50 20.08
N ALA A 335 -5.65 3.39 20.22
CA ALA A 335 -4.89 2.31 19.61
C ALA A 335 -5.35 0.89 20.02
N THR A 336 -5.89 0.70 21.23
CA THR A 336 -6.33 -0.62 21.68
C THR A 336 -7.59 -1.03 20.94
N THR A 337 -8.57 -0.12 20.89
CA THR A 337 -9.83 -0.35 20.15
C THR A 337 -9.52 -0.61 18.68
N SER A 338 -8.67 0.20 18.06
CA SER A 338 -8.28 0.04 16.65
C SER A 338 -7.66 -1.32 16.34
N ILE A 339 -6.77 -1.82 17.21
CA ILE A 339 -6.15 -3.16 17.05
C ILE A 339 -7.20 -4.27 17.18
N VAL A 340 -8.14 -4.15 18.11
CA VAL A 340 -9.20 -5.16 18.31
C VAL A 340 -10.15 -5.17 17.12
N GLU A 341 -10.61 -4.00 16.66
CA GLU A 341 -11.51 -3.90 15.51
C GLU A 341 -10.86 -4.43 14.24
N GLN A 342 -9.57 -4.15 14.03
CA GLN A 342 -8.80 -4.71 12.93
C GLN A 342 -8.75 -6.25 13.01
N ALA A 343 -8.50 -6.83 14.18
CA ALA A 343 -8.49 -8.28 14.35
C ALA A 343 -9.85 -8.92 14.04
N VAL A 344 -10.95 -8.28 14.46
CA VAL A 344 -12.31 -8.70 14.10
C VAL A 344 -12.53 -8.60 12.58
N GLY A 345 -12.05 -7.53 11.94
CA GLY A 345 -12.10 -7.37 10.48
C GLY A 345 -11.40 -8.51 9.73
N PHE A 346 -10.19 -8.90 10.18
CA PHE A 346 -9.47 -10.03 9.60
C PHE A 346 -10.18 -11.37 9.80
N GLU A 347 -10.75 -11.61 10.98
CA GLU A 347 -11.53 -12.84 11.24
C GLU A 347 -12.78 -12.92 10.33
N ASN A 348 -13.46 -11.79 10.14
CA ASN A 348 -14.61 -11.70 9.23
C ASN A 348 -14.20 -11.95 7.77
N ALA A 349 -13.07 -11.38 7.33
CA ALA A 349 -12.54 -11.61 6.00
C ALA A 349 -12.14 -13.07 5.76
N LEU A 350 -11.47 -13.71 6.74
CA LEU A 350 -11.14 -15.13 6.70
C LEU A 350 -12.40 -15.99 6.61
N THR A 351 -13.40 -15.70 7.44
CA THR A 351 -14.68 -16.42 7.44
C THR A 351 -15.37 -16.29 6.08
N THR A 352 -15.44 -15.08 5.53
CA THR A 352 -16.05 -14.83 4.22
C THR A 352 -15.32 -15.55 3.09
N TYR A 353 -13.98 -15.54 3.12
CA TYR A 353 -13.17 -16.30 2.16
C TYR A 353 -13.43 -17.80 2.24
N LEU A 354 -13.48 -18.37 3.46
CA LEU A 354 -13.70 -19.79 3.65
C LEU A 354 -15.11 -20.20 3.21
N ASP A 355 -16.13 -19.40 3.52
CA ASP A 355 -17.49 -19.63 3.06
C ASP A 355 -17.53 -19.67 1.52
N ASP A 356 -16.95 -18.68 0.85
CA ASP A 356 -16.91 -18.62 -0.62
C ASP A 356 -16.11 -19.79 -1.22
N CYS A 357 -14.94 -20.11 -0.66
CA CYS A 357 -14.11 -21.24 -1.08
C CYS A 357 -14.90 -22.55 -1.00
N ILE A 358 -15.53 -22.83 0.14
CA ILE A 358 -16.23 -24.10 0.40
C ILE A 358 -17.46 -24.24 -0.50
N ASP A 359 -18.22 -23.15 -0.68
CA ASP A 359 -19.51 -23.19 -1.36
C ASP A 359 -19.39 -23.04 -2.89
N ASN A 360 -18.38 -22.30 -3.38
CA ASN A 360 -18.32 -21.86 -4.77
C ASN A 360 -17.07 -22.32 -5.54
N ASP A 361 -16.04 -22.88 -4.88
CA ASP A 361 -14.82 -23.33 -5.53
C ASP A 361 -14.59 -24.85 -5.39
N ASP A 362 -14.78 -25.58 -6.48
CA ASP A 362 -14.51 -27.03 -6.56
C ASP A 362 -13.04 -27.40 -6.28
N SER A 363 -12.12 -26.44 -6.38
CA SER A 363 -10.70 -26.61 -6.06
C SER A 363 -10.35 -26.28 -4.61
N CYS A 364 -11.33 -25.84 -3.81
CA CYS A 364 -11.11 -25.47 -2.42
C CYS A 364 -10.53 -26.63 -1.61
N PRO A 365 -9.43 -26.43 -0.87
CA PRO A 365 -8.84 -27.49 -0.04
C PRO A 365 -9.74 -27.92 1.13
N PHE A 366 -10.81 -27.17 1.38
CA PHE A 366 -11.79 -27.40 2.45
C PHE A 366 -13.15 -27.87 1.93
N THR A 367 -13.28 -28.27 0.66
CA THR A 367 -14.56 -28.72 0.08
C THR A 367 -15.26 -29.78 0.95
N GLY A 368 -16.53 -29.53 1.27
CA GLY A 368 -17.36 -30.40 2.10
C GLY A 368 -17.13 -30.28 3.60
N MET A 369 -16.26 -29.37 4.06
CA MET A 369 -16.12 -29.01 5.48
C MET A 369 -17.09 -27.90 5.87
N LYS A 370 -17.26 -27.70 7.19
CA LYS A 370 -17.81 -26.44 7.71
C LYS A 370 -16.70 -25.42 7.83
N THR A 371 -17.03 -24.15 7.69
CA THR A 371 -16.11 -23.02 7.90
C THR A 371 -15.39 -23.10 9.24
N SER A 372 -16.09 -23.44 10.33
CA SER A 372 -15.45 -23.62 11.64
C SER A 372 -14.38 -24.71 11.68
N ASP A 373 -14.56 -25.78 10.92
CA ASP A 373 -13.61 -26.89 10.86
C ASP A 373 -12.39 -26.49 10.02
N ALA A 374 -12.61 -25.76 8.91
CA ALA A 374 -11.54 -25.18 8.10
C ALA A 374 -10.71 -24.16 8.90
N THR A 375 -11.35 -23.27 9.66
CA THR A 375 -10.67 -22.31 10.54
C THR A 375 -9.82 -23.03 11.59
N ALA A 376 -10.34 -24.08 12.23
CA ALA A 376 -9.57 -24.86 13.21
C ALA A 376 -8.34 -25.54 12.59
N ILE A 377 -8.43 -25.99 11.34
CA ILE A 377 -7.29 -26.53 10.60
C ILE A 377 -6.24 -25.44 10.37
N ILE A 378 -6.64 -24.24 9.91
CA ILE A 378 -5.71 -23.10 9.72
C ILE A 378 -5.01 -22.74 11.03
N GLN A 379 -5.75 -22.65 12.13
CA GLN A 379 -5.17 -22.39 13.45
C GLN A 379 -4.16 -23.46 13.86
N SER A 380 -4.43 -24.74 13.55
CA SER A 380 -3.48 -25.82 13.82
C SER A 380 -2.20 -25.70 12.99
N TRP A 381 -2.29 -25.18 11.77
CA TRP A 381 -1.14 -24.92 10.92
C TRP A 381 -0.29 -23.78 11.46
N LEU A 382 -0.90 -22.68 11.92
CA LEU A 382 -0.20 -21.56 12.54
C LEU A 382 0.51 -22.00 13.83
N ALA A 383 -0.19 -22.71 14.72
CA ALA A 383 0.40 -23.24 15.96
C ALA A 383 1.55 -24.22 15.69
N ARG A 384 1.48 -24.98 14.59
CA ARG A 384 2.58 -25.83 14.15
C ARG A 384 3.75 -24.99 13.65
N ALA A 385 3.50 -23.97 12.84
CA ALA A 385 4.55 -23.11 12.29
C ALA A 385 5.39 -22.42 13.39
N ASP A 386 4.79 -22.14 14.54
CA ASP A 386 5.50 -21.59 15.71
C ASP A 386 6.53 -22.54 16.31
N THR A 387 6.35 -23.86 16.16
CA THR A 387 7.22 -24.90 16.77
C THR A 387 8.05 -25.68 15.75
N ASP A 388 7.57 -25.78 14.52
CA ASP A 388 8.15 -26.48 13.38
C ASP A 388 7.99 -25.60 12.13
N PRO A 389 8.73 -24.48 12.03
CA PRO A 389 8.57 -23.52 10.96
C PRO A 389 8.90 -24.16 9.61
N TRP A 390 8.10 -23.86 8.59
CA TRP A 390 8.38 -24.37 7.26
C TRP A 390 9.73 -23.85 6.76
N PRO A 391 10.55 -24.71 6.14
CA PRO A 391 11.77 -24.26 5.53
C PRO A 391 11.41 -23.21 4.46
N PRO A 392 12.10 -22.06 4.41
CA PRO A 392 11.90 -21.13 3.32
C PRO A 392 12.13 -21.89 2.00
N PRO A 393 11.35 -21.60 0.93
CA PRO A 393 11.61 -22.20 -0.37
C PRO A 393 13.10 -22.05 -0.67
N GLN A 394 13.79 -23.14 -0.99
CA GLN A 394 15.22 -23.08 -1.28
C GLN A 394 15.41 -21.99 -2.34
N ALA A 395 16.04 -20.88 -1.95
CA ALA A 395 16.39 -19.84 -2.88
C ALA A 395 17.10 -20.52 -4.05
N LYS A 396 16.56 -20.36 -5.27
CA LYS A 396 17.34 -20.66 -6.47
C LYS A 396 18.56 -19.74 -6.38
N ARG A 397 19.68 -20.31 -5.93
CA ARG A 397 20.98 -19.64 -5.86
C ARG A 397 21.44 -19.21 -7.24
#